data_AF-A0A2V6QZP7-F1
#
_entry.id   AF-A0A2V6QZP7-F1
#
_cell.length_a   1.000
_cell.length_b   1.000
_cell.length_c   1.000
_cell.angle_alpha   90.00
_cell.angle_beta   90.00
_cell.angle_gamma   90.00
#
_symmetry.space_group_name_H-M   'P 1'
#
loop_
_entity.id
_entity.type
_entity.pdbx_description
1 polymer ?
#
loop_
_entity_poly.entity_id
_entity_poly.type
_entity_poly.pdbx_seq_one_letter_code
_entity_poly.pdbx_strand_id
1 'polypeptide(L)'
;MLKTFVLVVIAVVISGAGHVMLSKGMRSVGDVTDSAAGRLPAMVWSAVSNSWVLLGVALQACFFFMYLALLSRTAVSQLLPMTALDYVVVALLAHAFLAEAVTPVRWAGIACIVAGVFLVSQS
;
A
#
# COMPACT_ATOMS: atom_id res chain seq x y z
N MET A 1 8.66 -20.16 -10.87
CA MET A 1 7.36 -19.47 -10.75
C MET A 1 6.87 -19.41 -9.31
N LEU A 2 6.76 -20.53 -8.57
CA LEU A 2 6.31 -20.52 -7.16
C LEU A 2 7.11 -19.58 -6.24
N LYS A 3 8.46 -19.61 -6.32
CA LYS A 3 9.32 -18.71 -5.53
C LYS A 3 9.05 -17.22 -5.81
N THR A 4 8.81 -16.84 -7.07
CA THR A 4 8.48 -15.46 -7.45
C THR A 4 7.11 -15.08 -6.92
N PHE A 5 6.11 -15.96 -7.07
CA PHE A 5 4.76 -15.72 -6.58
C PHE A 5 4.71 -15.55 -5.05
N VAL A 6 5.44 -16.37 -4.30
CA VAL A 6 5.57 -16.18 -2.85
C VAL A 6 6.17 -14.82 -2.52
N LEU A 7 7.22 -14.40 -3.25
CA LEU A 7 7.83 -13.09 -3.07
C LEU A 7 6.85 -11.94 -3.37
N VAL A 8 6.02 -12.08 -4.41
CA VAL A 8 4.94 -11.13 -4.75
C VAL A 8 3.98 -11.01 -3.58
N VAL A 9 3.47 -12.13 -3.06
CA VAL A 9 2.49 -12.11 -1.97
C VAL A 9 3.05 -11.42 -0.75
N ILE A 10 4.30 -11.72 -0.37
CA ILE A 10 4.96 -11.05 0.76
C ILE A 10 5.12 -9.56 0.47
N ALA A 11 5.56 -9.18 -0.74
CA ALA A 11 5.73 -7.77 -1.12
C ALA A 11 4.41 -7.00 -1.05
N VAL A 12 3.35 -7.59 -1.57
CA VAL A 12 1.98 -7.06 -1.54
C VAL A 12 1.48 -6.86 -0.11
N VAL A 13 1.73 -7.81 0.78
CA VAL A 13 1.35 -7.70 2.20
C VAL A 13 2.11 -6.56 2.88
N ILE A 14 3.42 -6.46 2.64
CA ILE A 14 4.26 -5.38 3.18
C ILE A 14 3.80 -4.03 2.63
N SER A 15 3.51 -3.94 1.32
CA SER A 15 3.03 -2.72 0.69
C SER A 15 1.71 -2.26 1.31
N GLY A 16 0.73 -3.17 1.40
CA GLY A 16 -0.59 -2.87 1.94
C GLY A 16 -0.53 -2.44 3.41
N ALA A 17 0.29 -3.12 4.23
CA ALA A 17 0.55 -2.70 5.61
C ALA A 17 1.21 -1.31 5.67
N GLY A 18 2.18 -1.05 4.81
CA GLY A 18 2.85 0.26 4.70
C GLY A 18 1.87 1.38 4.37
N HIS A 19 0.98 1.19 3.39
CA HIS A 19 -0.07 2.16 3.03
C HIS A 19 -0.99 2.48 4.20
N VAL A 20 -1.42 1.47 4.94
CA VAL A 20 -2.33 1.64 6.09
C VAL A 20 -1.63 2.37 7.23
N MET A 21 -0.37 2.04 7.51
CA MET A 21 0.42 2.73 8.54
C MET A 21 0.71 4.20 8.18
N LEU A 22 1.05 4.47 6.91
CA LEU A 22 1.19 5.82 6.39
C LEU A 22 -0.10 6.61 6.56
N SER A 23 -1.24 6.02 6.17
CA SER A 23 -2.55 6.65 6.32
C SER A 23 -2.87 6.96 7.79
N LYS A 24 -2.61 6.01 8.70
CA LYS A 24 -2.78 6.19 10.14
C LYS A 24 -1.90 7.31 10.70
N GLY A 25 -0.63 7.34 10.30
CA GLY A 25 0.31 8.39 10.70
C GLY A 25 -0.15 9.77 10.21
N MET A 26 -0.52 9.89 8.94
CA MET A 26 -0.98 11.16 8.36
C MET A 26 -2.28 11.66 8.97
N ARG A 27 -3.21 10.77 9.36
CA ARG A 27 -4.42 11.16 10.10
C ARG A 27 -4.12 11.85 11.43
N SER A 28 -3.01 11.52 12.08
CA SER A 28 -2.60 12.18 13.33
C SER A 28 -1.83 13.50 13.13
N VAL A 29 -1.27 13.73 11.94
CA VAL A 29 -0.58 14.98 11.59
C VAL A 29 -1.58 16.07 11.20
N GLY A 30 -2.74 15.69 10.67
CA GLY A 30 -3.81 16.61 10.25
C GLY A 30 -3.75 16.96 8.75
N ASP A 31 -4.84 17.53 8.24
CA ASP A 31 -5.03 17.78 6.81
C ASP A 31 -4.16 18.95 6.34
N VAL A 32 -3.31 18.71 5.33
CA VAL A 32 -2.35 19.71 4.83
C VAL A 32 -3.08 20.82 4.06
N THR A 33 -4.25 20.51 3.51
CA THR A 33 -5.02 21.40 2.63
C THR A 33 -5.57 22.64 3.35
N ASP A 34 -5.83 22.56 4.66
CA ASP A 34 -6.36 23.67 5.48
C ASP A 34 -5.27 24.56 6.09
N SER A 35 -4.01 24.35 5.69
CA SER A 35 -2.85 24.98 6.32
C SER A 35 -2.51 26.32 5.69
N ALA A 36 -2.56 27.39 6.47
CA ALA A 36 -1.87 28.64 6.13
C ALA A 36 -0.39 28.34 5.83
N ALA A 37 0.15 28.88 4.73
CA ALA A 37 1.48 28.54 4.16
C ALA A 37 2.66 28.54 5.17
N GLY A 38 2.53 29.21 6.32
CA GLY A 38 3.52 29.19 7.40
C GLY A 38 3.56 27.92 8.26
N ARG A 39 2.58 27.01 8.16
CA ARG A 39 2.54 25.75 8.96
C ARG A 39 3.16 24.54 8.27
N LEU A 40 3.48 24.64 6.98
CA LEU A 40 4.09 23.55 6.21
C LEU A 40 5.37 22.97 6.86
N PRO A 41 6.32 23.79 7.37
CA PRO A 41 7.54 23.24 7.98
C PRO A 41 7.24 22.44 9.27
N ALA A 42 6.30 22.93 10.08
CA ALA A 42 5.88 22.25 11.31
C ALA A 42 5.15 20.94 11.02
N MET A 43 4.33 20.89 9.96
CA MET A 43 3.65 19.66 9.54
C MET A 43 4.62 18.63 8.98
N VAL A 44 5.58 19.04 8.16
CA VAL A 44 6.63 18.15 7.65
C VAL A 44 7.40 17.57 8.83
N TRP A 45 7.78 18.41 9.81
CA TRP A 45 8.45 17.93 11.02
C TRP A 45 7.57 16.95 11.82
N SER A 46 6.29 17.24 11.97
CA SER A 46 5.35 16.36 12.66
C SER A 46 5.14 15.03 11.93
N ALA A 47 5.15 15.03 10.59
CA ALA A 47 5.06 13.81 9.80
C ALA A 47 6.33 12.97 9.94
N VAL A 48 7.50 13.61 9.83
CA VAL A 48 8.81 12.95 9.91
C VAL A 48 9.13 12.48 11.34
N SER A 49 8.53 13.05 12.38
CA SER A 49 8.69 12.59 13.77
C SER A 49 7.64 11.55 14.20
N ASN A 50 6.64 11.27 13.38
CA ASN A 50 5.57 10.34 13.72
C ASN A 50 5.98 8.88 13.51
N SER A 51 6.03 8.09 14.59
CA SER A 51 6.46 6.69 14.54
C SER A 51 5.70 5.83 13.54
N TRP A 52 4.40 6.08 13.30
CA TRP A 52 3.61 5.34 12.31
C TRP A 52 3.98 5.70 10.87
N VAL A 53 4.29 6.98 10.63
CA VAL A 53 4.80 7.43 9.32
C VAL A 53 6.17 6.81 9.06
N LEU A 54 7.11 6.89 10.01
CA LEU A 54 8.42 6.25 9.83
C LEU A 54 8.31 4.75 9.56
N LEU A 55 7.46 4.05 10.31
CA LEU A 55 7.25 2.62 10.14
C LEU A 55 6.64 2.30 8.77
N GLY A 56 5.64 3.08 8.33
CA GLY A 56 5.06 2.95 7.00
C GLY A 56 6.06 3.24 5.87
N VAL A 57 6.92 4.26 6.04
CA VAL A 57 8.03 4.57 5.11
C VAL A 57 9.04 3.43 5.06
N ALA A 58 9.43 2.86 6.20
CA ALA A 58 10.35 1.74 6.27
C ALA A 58 9.79 0.48 5.58
N LEU A 59 8.50 0.19 5.78
CA LEU A 59 7.79 -0.87 5.07
C LEU A 59 7.75 -0.61 3.57
N GLN A 60 7.49 0.62 3.13
CA GLN A 60 7.51 0.96 1.72
C GLN A 60 8.89 0.90 1.09
N ALA A 61 9.94 1.30 1.81
CA ALA A 61 11.31 1.10 1.36
C ALA A 61 11.61 -0.40 1.17
N CYS A 62 11.21 -1.24 2.13
CA CYS A 62 11.35 -2.70 2.02
C CYS A 62 10.59 -3.26 0.81
N PHE A 63 9.33 -2.86 0.62
CA PHE A 63 8.54 -3.21 -0.56
C PHE A 63 9.26 -2.80 -1.84
N PHE A 64 9.81 -1.58 -1.91
CA PHE A 64 10.48 -1.07 -3.09
C PHE A 64 11.71 -1.92 -3.46
N PHE A 65 12.55 -2.30 -2.50
CA PHE A 65 13.66 -3.21 -2.76
C PHE A 65 13.19 -4.57 -3.26
N MET A 66 12.09 -5.09 -2.69
CA MET A 66 11.52 -6.35 -3.14
C MET A 66 10.96 -6.21 -4.56
N TYR A 67 10.25 -5.13 -4.85
CA TYR A 67 9.72 -4.80 -6.18
C TYR A 67 10.83 -4.72 -7.23
N LEU A 68 11.96 -4.07 -6.93
CA LEU A 68 13.13 -4.05 -7.81
C LEU A 68 13.69 -5.48 -8.03
N ALA A 69 13.78 -6.28 -6.97
CA ALA A 69 14.21 -7.67 -7.08
C ALA A 69 13.25 -8.52 -7.95
N LEU A 70 11.93 -8.29 -7.87
CA LEU A 70 10.95 -8.95 -8.73
C LEU A 70 11.04 -8.48 -10.18
N LEU A 71 11.22 -7.18 -10.42
CA LEU A 71 11.42 -6.63 -11.77
C LEU A 71 12.64 -7.22 -12.46
N SER A 72 13.71 -7.54 -11.71
CA SER A 72 14.88 -8.23 -12.28
C SER A 72 14.57 -9.66 -12.78
N ARG A 73 13.45 -10.25 -12.34
CA ARG A 73 13.09 -11.66 -12.60
C ARG A 73 11.84 -11.82 -13.45
N THR A 74 11.06 -10.77 -13.65
CA THR A 74 9.73 -10.83 -14.24
C THR A 74 9.43 -9.55 -14.99
N ALA A 75 8.75 -9.65 -16.13
CA ALA A 75 8.38 -8.49 -16.92
C ALA A 75 7.42 -7.58 -16.14
N VAL A 76 7.56 -6.27 -16.34
CA VAL A 76 6.68 -5.25 -15.71
C VAL A 76 5.20 -5.56 -15.99
N SER A 77 4.88 -6.02 -17.20
CA SER A 77 3.51 -6.36 -17.62
C SER A 77 2.85 -7.46 -16.78
N GLN A 78 3.64 -8.37 -16.21
CA GLN A 78 3.14 -9.43 -15.32
C GLN A 78 3.18 -9.00 -13.84
N LEU A 79 4.18 -8.20 -13.46
CA LEU A 79 4.36 -7.79 -12.07
C LEU A 79 3.36 -6.72 -11.63
N LEU A 80 3.09 -5.72 -12.47
CA LEU A 80 2.19 -4.61 -12.13
C LEU A 80 0.79 -5.09 -11.72
N PRO A 81 0.12 -5.96 -12.50
CA PRO A 81 -1.17 -6.51 -12.10
C PRO A 81 -1.10 -7.24 -10.75
N MET A 82 -0.05 -8.04 -10.54
CA MET A 82 0.14 -8.75 -9.28
C MET A 82 0.26 -7.83 -8.06
N THR A 83 0.84 -6.63 -8.23
CA THR A 83 0.93 -5.65 -7.13
C THR A 83 -0.43 -5.14 -6.70
N ALA A 84 -1.42 -5.06 -7.59
CA ALA A 84 -2.79 -4.62 -7.27
C ALA A 84 -3.54 -5.56 -6.31
N LEU A 85 -2.98 -6.72 -5.98
CA LEU A 85 -3.50 -7.55 -4.89
C LEU A 85 -3.34 -6.86 -3.51
N ASP A 86 -2.52 -5.81 -3.42
CA ASP A 86 -2.35 -5.01 -2.21
C ASP A 86 -3.63 -4.29 -1.81
N TYR A 87 -4.51 -3.95 -2.75
CA TYR A 87 -5.84 -3.41 -2.45
C TYR A 87 -6.65 -4.30 -1.51
N VAL A 88 -6.51 -5.63 -1.61
CA VAL A 88 -7.15 -6.58 -0.67
C VAL A 88 -6.59 -6.38 0.73
N VAL A 89 -5.26 -6.33 0.85
CA VAL A 89 -4.55 -6.15 2.12
C VAL A 89 -4.89 -4.80 2.73
N VAL A 90 -4.86 -3.73 1.93
CA VAL A 90 -5.21 -2.37 2.35
C VAL A 90 -6.65 -2.32 2.85
N ALA A 91 -7.61 -2.91 2.14
CA ALA A 91 -9.00 -2.89 2.56
C ALA A 91 -9.22 -3.65 3.88
N LEU A 92 -8.60 -4.82 4.05
CA LEU A 92 -8.67 -5.60 5.28
C LEU A 92 -8.03 -4.86 6.46
N LEU A 93 -6.82 -4.33 6.27
CA LEU A 93 -6.10 -3.62 7.32
C LEU A 93 -6.70 -2.25 7.62
N ALA A 94 -7.25 -1.54 6.63
CA ALA A 94 -7.96 -0.28 6.85
C ALA A 94 -9.25 -0.52 7.66
N HIS A 95 -9.96 -1.61 7.37
CA HIS A 95 -11.11 -2.00 8.17
C HIS A 95 -10.70 -2.33 9.62
N ALA A 96 -9.63 -3.11 9.80
CA ALA A 96 -9.20 -3.58 11.12
C ALA A 96 -8.49 -2.51 11.98
N PHE A 97 -7.57 -1.73 11.40
CA PHE A 97 -6.70 -0.79 12.11
C PHE A 97 -7.17 0.67 12.08
N LEU A 98 -7.92 1.04 11.03
CA LEU A 98 -8.40 2.41 10.84
C LEU A 98 -9.92 2.51 11.12
N ALA A 99 -10.58 1.39 11.43
CA ALA A 99 -12.03 1.30 11.65
C ALA A 99 -12.84 1.89 10.48
N GLU A 100 -12.30 1.84 9.27
CA GLU A 100 -13.01 2.33 8.08
C GLU A 100 -14.15 1.37 7.71
N ALA A 101 -15.33 1.93 7.47
CA ALA A 101 -16.42 1.20 6.88
C ALA A 101 -16.11 0.93 5.41
N VAL A 102 -15.72 -0.31 5.09
CA VAL A 102 -15.52 -0.74 3.71
C VAL A 102 -16.88 -1.06 3.10
N THR A 103 -17.33 -0.22 2.17
CA THR A 103 -18.64 -0.41 1.54
C THR A 103 -18.69 -1.69 0.69
N PRO A 104 -19.87 -2.31 0.54
CA PRO A 104 -20.04 -3.47 -0.34
C PRO A 104 -19.59 -3.21 -1.79
N VAL A 105 -19.74 -1.97 -2.26
CA VAL A 105 -19.28 -1.53 -3.58
C VAL A 105 -17.75 -1.58 -3.69
N ARG A 106 -17.02 -1.17 -2.64
CA ARG A 106 -15.56 -1.26 -2.61
C ARG A 106 -15.09 -2.72 -2.66
N TRP A 107 -15.77 -3.60 -1.93
CA TRP A 107 -15.53 -5.05 -2.00
C TRP A 107 -15.77 -5.63 -3.39
N ALA A 108 -16.85 -5.23 -4.06
CA ALA A 108 -17.13 -5.64 -5.44
C ALA A 108 -16.04 -5.14 -6.42
N GLY A 109 -15.58 -3.90 -6.25
CA GLY A 109 -14.46 -3.35 -7.02
C GLY A 109 -13.15 -4.12 -6.82
N ILE A 110 -12.82 -4.45 -5.57
CA ILE A 110 -11.64 -5.27 -5.24
C ILE A 110 -11.75 -6.66 -5.88
N ALA A 111 -12.92 -7.31 -5.81
CA ALA A 111 -13.14 -8.60 -6.46
C ALA A 111 -12.95 -8.52 -7.98
N CYS A 112 -13.39 -7.43 -8.61
CA CYS A 112 -13.17 -7.17 -10.03
C CYS A 112 -11.68 -6.98 -10.37
N ILE A 113 -10.93 -6.24 -9.55
CA ILE A 113 -9.47 -6.09 -9.69
C ILE A 113 -8.80 -7.46 -9.60
N VAL A 114 -9.11 -8.25 -8.58
CA VAL A 114 -8.54 -9.59 -8.38
C VAL A 114 -8.83 -10.50 -9.58
N ALA A 115 -10.05 -10.46 -10.12
CA ALA A 115 -10.40 -11.19 -11.34
C ALA A 115 -9.57 -10.73 -12.55
N GLY A 116 -9.38 -9.41 -12.72
CA GLY A 116 -8.52 -8.85 -13.76
C GLY A 116 -7.06 -9.30 -13.62
N VAL A 117 -6.51 -9.31 -12.40
CA VAL A 117 -5.16 -9.81 -12.13
C VAL A 117 -5.02 -11.29 -12.50
N PHE A 118 -6.03 -12.11 -12.18
CA PHE A 118 -6.04 -13.52 -12.54
C PHE A 118 -6.02 -13.72 -14.06
N LEU A 119 -6.81 -12.94 -14.82
CA LEU A 119 -6.81 -12.99 -16.28
C LEU A 119 -5.44 -12.61 -16.87
N VAL A 120 -4.81 -11.54 -16.38
CA VAL A 120 -3.48 -11.12 -16.85
C VAL A 120 -2.38 -12.10 -16.44
N SER A 121 -2.54 -12.79 -15.30
CA SER A 121 -1.58 -13.82 -14.89
C SER A 121 -1.58 -15.06 -15.79
N GLN A 122 -2.63 -15.25 -16.60
CA GLN A 122 -2.74 -16.35 -17.56
C GLN A 122 -2.26 -16.00 -18.98
N SER A 123 -1.94 -14.73 -19.25
CA SER A 123 -1.33 -14.28 -20.52
C SER A 123 0.19 -14.29 -20.46
#